data_AF-A0A2T6DDQ7-F1
#
_entry.id   AF-A0A2T6DDQ7-F1
#
_cell.length_a   1.000
_cell.length_b   1.000
_cell.length_c   1.000
_cell.angle_alpha   90.00
_cell.angle_beta   90.00
_cell.angle_gamma   90.00
#
_symmetry.space_group_name_H-M   'P 1'
#
loop_
_entity.id
_entity.type
_entity.pdbx_description
1 polymer ?
#
loop_
_entity_poly.entity_id
_entity_poly.type
_entity_poly.pdbx_seq_one_letter_code
_entity_poly.pdbx_strand_id
1 'polypeptide(L)'
;MKQYACFSCRKCFKRPQAQESNNRFMTSAQQRAQRKKIENAEAAREYKCPDCGTPTVFTGIDFKPPRRSDLEGWKKARRFIESGKIFYRRTPVDF
;
A
#
# COMPACT_ATOMS: atom_id res chain seq x y z
N MET A 1 -0.55 -6.61 5.61
CA MET A 1 -1.45 -5.55 5.10
C MET A 1 -0.62 -4.46 4.46
N LYS A 2 -0.97 -4.05 3.25
CA LYS A 2 -0.29 -2.96 2.54
C LYS A 2 -0.69 -1.60 3.14
N GLN A 3 0.27 -0.70 3.27
CA GLN A 3 0.03 0.66 3.74
C GLN A 3 0.00 1.63 2.55
N TYR A 4 -0.95 2.55 2.58
CA TYR A 4 -1.13 3.57 1.56
C TYR A 4 -1.22 4.94 2.22
N ALA A 5 -0.63 5.95 1.56
CA ALA A 5 -0.64 7.33 2.01
C ALA A 5 -1.39 8.23 1.05
N CYS A 6 -2.15 9.16 1.63
CA CYS A 6 -2.63 10.34 0.93
C CYS A 6 -1.75 11.53 1.30
N PHE A 7 -0.97 12.03 0.34
CA PHE A 7 -0.07 13.16 0.58
C PHE A 7 -0.76 14.53 0.60
N SER A 8 -1.99 14.63 0.10
CA SER A 8 -2.81 15.85 0.22
C SER A 8 -3.38 15.97 1.62
N CYS A 9 -4.00 14.88 2.11
CA CYS A 9 -4.61 14.83 3.44
C CYS A 9 -3.59 14.55 4.57
N ARG A 10 -2.37 14.09 4.24
CA ARG A 10 -1.28 13.71 5.17
C ARG A 10 -1.74 12.63 6.16
N LYS A 11 -2.30 11.55 5.62
CA LYS A 11 -2.83 10.41 6.37
C LYS A 11 -2.40 9.10 5.74
N CYS A 12 -2.23 8.08 6.58
CA CYS A 12 -2.00 6.70 6.16
C CYS A 12 -3.16 5.80 6.58
N PHE A 13 -3.40 4.78 5.77
CA PHE A 13 -4.40 3.76 6.04
C PHE A 13 -3.89 2.41 5.56
N LYS A 14 -4.30 1.37 6.28
CA LYS A 14 -4.09 -0.02 5.86
C LYS A 14 -5.23 -0.41 4.93
N ARG A 15 -4.92 -1.07 3.82
CA ARG A 15 -5.94 -1.65 2.94
C ARG A 15 -5.96 -3.16 3.11
N PRO A 16 -7.15 -3.75 3.32
CA PRO A 16 -7.28 -5.20 3.32
C PRO A 16 -6.93 -5.74 1.94
N GLN A 17 -6.12 -6.79 1.92
CA GLN A 17 -5.74 -7.49 0.70
C GLN A 17 -6.76 -8.60 0.48
N ALA A 18 -7.11 -8.87 -0.78
CA ALA A 18 -7.92 -10.04 -1.11
C ALA A 18 -7.24 -11.32 -0.58
N GLN A 19 -8.03 -12.19 0.03
CA GLN A 19 -7.56 -13.46 0.58
C GLN A 19 -7.91 -14.61 -0.36
N GLU A 20 -7.03 -15.60 -0.43
CA GLU A 20 -7.33 -16.86 -1.09
C GLU A 20 -8.40 -17.61 -0.29
N SER A 21 -9.44 -18.12 -0.97
CA SER A 21 -10.51 -18.92 -0.35
C SER A 21 -10.35 -20.39 -0.73
N ASN A 22 -9.16 -20.94 -0.50
CA ASN A 22 -8.84 -22.31 -0.86
C ASN A 22 -9.59 -23.27 0.07
N ASN A 23 -10.06 -24.39 -0.46
CA ASN A 23 -10.61 -25.50 0.33
C ASN A 23 -9.95 -26.83 -0.06
N ARG A 24 -10.12 -27.85 0.80
CA ARG A 24 -9.48 -29.16 0.61
C ARG A 24 -9.90 -29.91 -0.67
N PHE A 25 -11.01 -29.50 -1.29
CA PHE A 25 -11.56 -30.14 -2.49
C PHE A 25 -11.10 -29.44 -3.78
N MET A 26 -10.36 -28.33 -3.68
CA MET A 26 -9.83 -27.63 -4.86
C MET A 26 -8.54 -28.28 -5.37
N THR A 27 -8.44 -28.41 -6.69
CA THR A 27 -7.22 -28.88 -7.35
C THR A 27 -6.13 -27.81 -7.37
N SER A 28 -4.87 -28.22 -7.52
CA SER A 28 -3.73 -27.30 -7.65
C SER A 28 -3.86 -26.35 -8.85
N ALA A 29 -4.52 -26.79 -9.94
CA ALA A 29 -4.83 -25.93 -11.08
C ALA A 29 -5.83 -24.82 -10.71
N GLN A 30 -6.89 -25.15 -9.98
CA GLN A 30 -7.89 -24.18 -9.52
C GLN A 30 -7.29 -23.18 -8.53
N GLN A 31 -6.46 -23.63 -7.59
CA GLN A 31 -5.76 -22.76 -6.63
C GLN A 31 -4.84 -21.76 -7.35
N ARG A 32 -4.05 -22.22 -8.33
CA ARG A 32 -3.18 -21.34 -9.15
C ARG A 32 -3.99 -20.31 -9.93
N ALA A 33 -5.10 -20.73 -10.53
CA ALA A 33 -5.99 -19.81 -11.26
C ALA A 33 -6.59 -18.76 -10.33
N GLN A 34 -7.01 -19.13 -9.11
CA GLN A 34 -7.51 -18.19 -8.12
C GLN A 34 -6.45 -17.20 -7.67
N ARG A 35 -5.23 -17.67 -7.35
CA ARG A 35 -4.10 -16.79 -6.99
C ARG A 35 -3.82 -15.76 -8.08
N LYS A 36 -3.75 -16.20 -9.35
CA LYS A 36 -3.53 -15.30 -10.49
C LYS A 36 -4.65 -14.26 -10.63
N LYS A 37 -5.91 -14.66 -10.42
CA LYS A 37 -7.04 -13.72 -10.41
C LYS A 37 -6.92 -12.68 -9.30
N ILE A 38 -6.55 -13.10 -8.08
CA ILE A 38 -6.35 -12.21 -6.93
C ILE A 38 -5.21 -11.24 -7.20
N GLU A 39 -4.07 -11.73 -7.69
CA GLU A 39 -2.90 -10.90 -8.02
C GLU A 39 -3.23 -9.82 -9.05
N ASN A 40 -3.89 -10.21 -10.15
CA ASN A 40 -4.33 -9.27 -11.18
C ASN A 40 -5.30 -8.22 -10.62
N ALA A 41 -6.27 -8.64 -9.80
CA ALA A 41 -7.24 -7.73 -9.19
C ALA A 41 -6.59 -6.75 -8.20
N GLU A 42 -5.61 -7.21 -7.42
CA GLU A 42 -4.82 -6.36 -6.52
C GLU A 42 -3.91 -5.39 -7.27
N ALA A 43 -3.32 -5.81 -8.40
CA ALA A 43 -2.47 -4.97 -9.24
C ALA A 43 -3.27 -3.87 -9.95
N ALA A 44 -4.49 -4.17 -10.39
CA ALA A 44 -5.39 -3.21 -11.03
C ALA A 44 -6.07 -2.25 -10.02
N ARG A 45 -5.84 -2.41 -8.72
CA ARG A 45 -6.60 -1.70 -7.70
C ARG A 45 -6.07 -0.30 -7.43
N GLU A 46 -6.85 0.69 -7.81
CA GLU A 46 -6.63 2.08 -7.41
C GLU A 46 -7.33 2.38 -6.09
N TYR A 47 -6.59 2.95 -5.13
CA TYR A 47 -7.13 3.37 -3.85
C TYR A 47 -7.22 4.89 -3.78
N LYS A 48 -8.43 5.40 -3.53
CA LYS A 48 -8.70 6.83 -3.27
C LYS A 48 -8.71 7.13 -1.77
N CYS A 49 -8.35 8.35 -1.42
CA CYS A 49 -8.41 8.83 -0.05
C CYS A 49 -9.88 8.98 0.37
N PRO A 50 -10.31 8.42 1.51
CA PRO A 50 -11.69 8.54 1.96
C PRO A 50 -12.07 9.98 2.34
N ASP A 51 -11.10 10.83 2.72
CA ASP A 51 -11.38 12.20 3.14
C ASP A 51 -11.41 13.20 1.98
N CYS A 52 -10.51 13.06 1.01
CA CYS A 52 -10.32 14.04 -0.07
C CYS A 52 -10.46 13.47 -1.49
N GLY A 53 -10.75 12.18 -1.65
CA GLY A 53 -10.97 11.55 -2.95
C GLY A 53 -9.72 11.39 -3.83
N THR A 54 -8.59 12.02 -3.49
CA THR A 54 -7.37 11.96 -4.28
C THR A 54 -6.76 10.55 -4.30
N PRO A 55 -6.03 10.17 -5.37
CA PRO A 55 -5.28 8.92 -5.42
C PRO A 55 -4.30 8.79 -4.26
N THR A 56 -4.04 7.54 -3.89
CA THR A 56 -3.19 7.21 -2.75
C THR A 56 -2.08 6.29 -3.19
N VAL A 57 -0.93 6.42 -2.54
CA VAL A 57 0.30 5.78 -3.00
C VAL A 57 0.70 4.71 -2.00
N PHE A 58 1.11 3.54 -2.51
CA PHE A 58 1.67 2.49 -1.68
C PHE A 58 2.99 2.94 -1.09
N THR A 59 3.14 2.86 0.23
CA THR A 59 4.33 3.37 0.93
C THR A 59 5.29 2.29 1.38
N GLY A 60 4.95 1.02 1.20
CA GLY A 60 5.68 -0.08 1.85
C GLY A 60 5.13 -0.41 3.24
N ILE A 61 5.50 -1.57 3.74
CA ILE A 61 4.91 -2.16 4.96
C ILE A 61 5.41 -1.52 6.26
N ASP A 62 6.58 -0.88 6.23
CA ASP A 62 7.24 -0.32 7.41
C ASP A 62 7.24 1.22 7.43
N PHE A 63 6.43 1.86 6.59
CA PHE A 63 6.31 3.32 6.58
C PHE A 63 5.81 3.83 7.94
N LYS A 64 6.56 4.74 8.53
CA LYS A 64 6.16 5.48 9.74
C LYS A 64 5.71 6.88 9.30
N PRO A 65 4.41 7.16 9.24
CA PRO A 65 3.94 8.47 8.80
C PRO A 65 4.43 9.56 9.75
N PRO A 66 4.94 10.68 9.22
CA PRO A 66 5.20 11.87 10.02
C PRO A 66 3.92 12.37 10.70
N ARG A 67 4.08 13.23 11.71
CA ARG A 67 2.92 13.94 12.30
C ARG A 67 2.18 14.67 11.18
N ARG A 68 0.86 14.77 11.27
CA ARG A 68 0.06 15.43 10.21
C ARG A 68 0.52 16.86 9.95
N SER A 69 0.90 17.60 10.98
CA SER A 69 1.41 18.97 10.89
C SER A 69 2.83 19.09 10.32
N ASP A 70 3.61 18.01 10.27
CA ASP A 70 5.00 18.01 9.80
C ASP A 70 5.10 18.05 8.27
N LEU A 71 4.95 19.26 7.71
CA LEU A 71 4.95 19.47 6.27
C LEU A 71 6.25 19.01 5.60
N GLU A 72 7.40 19.20 6.24
CA GLU A 72 8.70 18.83 5.68
C GLU A 72 8.90 17.31 5.70
N GLY A 73 8.53 16.62 6.78
CA GLY A 73 8.53 15.16 6.81
C GLY A 73 7.66 14.56 5.71
N TRP A 74 6.47 15.11 5.47
CA TRP A 74 5.59 14.66 4.39
C TRP A 74 6.16 14.95 2.99
N LYS A 75 6.85 16.08 2.78
CA LYS A 75 7.56 16.38 1.53
C LYS A 75 8.70 15.40 1.27
N LYS A 76 9.52 15.10 2.29
CA LYS A 76 10.63 14.14 2.19
C LYS A 76 10.10 12.73 1.86
N ALA A 77 9.05 12.30 2.57
CA ALA A 77 8.40 11.02 2.31
C ALA A 77 7.83 10.95 0.87
N ARG A 78 7.20 12.03 0.38
CA ARG A 78 6.71 12.09 -1.00
C ARG A 78 7.84 11.92 -2.01
N ARG A 79 8.92 12.69 -1.87
CA ARG A 79 10.09 12.61 -2.76
C ARG A 79 10.73 11.21 -2.75
N PHE A 80 10.82 10.59 -1.58
CA PHE A 80 11.35 9.22 -1.47
C PHE A 80 10.51 8.23 -2.29
N ILE A 81 9.19 8.31 -2.20
CA ILE A 81 8.30 7.41 -2.96
C ILE A 81 8.29 7.74 -4.45
N GLU A 82 8.26 9.01 -4.81
CA GLU A 82 8.34 9.46 -6.22
C GLU A 82 9.66 9.03 -6.88
N SER A 83 10.73 8.82 -6.11
CA SER A 83 11.99 8.22 -6.61
C SER A 83 11.91 6.72 -6.92
N GLY A 84 10.74 6.09 -6.77
CA GLY A 84 10.51 4.66 -6.98
C GLY A 84 10.87 3.78 -5.78
N LYS A 85 11.23 4.38 -4.64
CA LYS A 85 11.59 3.65 -3.41
C LYS A 85 10.37 3.45 -2.52
N ILE A 86 10.39 2.41 -1.69
CA ILE A 86 9.33 2.12 -0.70
C ILE A 86 9.95 1.76 0.65
N PHE A 87 9.20 1.97 1.73
CA PHE A 87 9.64 1.68 3.09
C PHE A 87 9.47 0.20 3.41
N TYR A 88 10.57 -0.55 3.31
CA TYR A 88 10.69 -1.95 3.72
C TYR A 88 11.76 -2.11 4.81
N ARG A 89 11.77 -3.26 5.49
CA ARG A 89 12.69 -3.59 6.59
C ARG A 89 14.13 -3.14 6.28
N ARG A 90 14.71 -2.36 7.22
CA ARG A 90 16.05 -1.72 7.18
C ARG A 90 16.19 -0.44 6.36
N THR A 91 15.11 0.17 5.87
CA THR A 91 15.20 1.55 5.37
C THR A 91 15.42 2.48 6.58
N PRO A 92 16.55 3.23 6.68
CA PRO A 92 16.74 4.20 7.76
C PRO A 92 15.58 5.20 7.72
N VAL A 93 14.94 5.39 8.88
CA VAL A 93 13.70 6.19 9.01
C VAL A 93 13.99 7.64 9.39
N ASP A 94 15.27 8.01 9.44
CA ASP A 94 15.70 9.34 9.83
C ASP A 94 15.70 10.24 8.59
N PHE A 95 14.78 11.21 8.60
CA PHE A 95 14.62 12.24 7.58
C PHE A 95 14.88 13.62 8.16
#